data_AF-A0A0N8RG07-F1
#
_entry.id   AF-A0A0N8RG07-F1
#
_cell.length_a   1.000
_cell.length_b   1.000
_cell.length_c   1.000
_cell.angle_alpha   90.00
_cell.angle_beta   90.00
_cell.angle_gamma   90.00
#
_symmetry.space_group_name_H-M   'P 1'
#
loop_
_entity.id
_entity.type
_entity.pdbx_description
1 polymer ?
#
loop_
_entity_poly.entity_id
_entity_poly.type
_entity_poly.pdbx_seq_one_letter_code
_entity_poly.pdbx_strand_id
1 'polypeptide(L)' 'MKSRTHDEFMAEQINADPHYAAELLSEVRRNGEAAEVAILLRQMSRAFRQVEGWSLSDTDRTKLP' A
#
# COMPACT_ATOMS: atom_id res chain seq x y z
N MET A 1 17.95 5.64 19.74
CA MET A 1 17.04 4.65 19.11
C MET A 1 16.18 5.42 18.12
N LYS A 2 16.15 5.07 16.83
CA LYS A 2 15.24 5.72 15.88
C LYS A 2 13.82 5.24 16.22
N SER A 3 12.99 6.11 16.78
CA SER A 3 11.56 5.86 16.87
C SER A 3 11.03 5.61 15.46
N ARG A 4 10.27 4.53 15.26
CA ARG A 4 9.50 4.36 14.03
C ARG A 4 8.55 5.54 13.89
N THR A 5 8.44 6.07 12.69
CA THR A 5 7.39 7.05 12.37
C THR A 5 6.04 6.34 12.44
N HIS A 6 4.98 7.05 12.84
CA HIS A 6 3.63 6.46 12.89
C HIS A 6 3.24 5.84 11.54
N ASP A 7 3.66 6.44 10.43
CA ASP A 7 3.44 5.91 9.09
C ASP A 7 4.18 4.59 8.80
N GLU A 8 5.35 4.35 9.40
CA GLU A 8 6.06 3.06 9.26
C GLU A 8 5.33 1.96 10.01
N PHE A 9 4.88 2.26 11.22
CA PHE A 9 4.08 1.33 12.00
C PHE A 9 2.79 0.97 11.27
N MET A 10 2.07 1.97 10.74
CA MET A 10 0.84 1.74 10.01
C MET A 10 1.07 0.98 8.71
N ALA A 11 2.17 1.25 7.99
CA ALA A 11 2.52 0.49 6.79
C ALA A 11 2.76 -1.01 7.09
N GLU A 12 3.41 -1.33 8.22
CA GLU A 12 3.61 -2.72 8.65
C GLU A 12 2.28 -3.41 8.98
N GLN A 13 1.38 -2.72 9.69
CA GLN A 13 0.05 -3.25 10.03
C GLN A 13 -0.81 -3.47 8.77
N ILE A 14 -0.79 -2.52 7.83
CA ILE A 14 -1.52 -2.62 6.55
C ILE A 14 -1.00 -3.79 5.71
N ASN A 15 0.31 -4.01 5.68
CA ASN A 15 0.90 -5.13 4.95
C ASN A 15 0.61 -6.49 5.62
N ALA A 16 0.55 -6.51 6.96
CA ALA A 16 0.26 -7.72 7.73
C ALA A 16 -1.19 -8.20 7.57
N ASP A 17 -2.14 -7.26 7.42
CA ASP A 17 -3.56 -7.57 7.21
C ASP A 17 -4.19 -6.68 6.12
N PRO A 18 -4.15 -7.14 4.86
CA PRO A 18 -4.79 -6.44 3.75
C PRO A 18 -6.32 -6.33 3.86
N HIS A 19 -7.00 -7.22 4.60
CA HIS A 19 -8.45 -7.14 4.79
C HIS A 19 -8.81 -5.99 5.71
N TYR A 20 -8.12 -5.91 6.86
CA TYR A 20 -8.22 -4.76 7.76
C TYR A 20 -7.91 -3.44 7.04
N ALA A 21 -6.88 -3.42 6.19
CA ALA A 21 -6.55 -2.23 5.40
C ALA A 21 -7.68 -1.79 4.46
N ALA A 22 -8.38 -2.74 3.83
CA ALA A 22 -9.52 -2.44 2.95
C ALA A 22 -10.74 -1.93 3.72
N GLU A 23 -11.02 -2.49 4.90
CA GLU A 23 -12.08 -2.01 5.79
C GLU A 23 -11.78 -0.59 6.29
N LEU A 24 -10.56 -0.35 6.76
CA LEU A 24 -10.10 0.95 7.22
C LEU A 24 -10.19 2.00 6.10
N LEU A 25 -9.78 1.67 4.87
CA LEU A 25 -9.91 2.56 3.72
C LEU A 25 -11.37 2.87 3.41
N SER A 26 -12.25 1.88 3.50
CA SER A 26 -13.68 2.07 3.23
C SER A 26 -14.34 2.98 4.26
N GLU A 27 -13.95 2.86 5.52
CA GLU A 27 -14.45 3.70 6.62
C GLU A 27 -13.94 5.14 6.50
N VAL A 28 -12.63 5.33 6.35
CA VAL A 28 -12.01 6.66 6.25
C VAL A 28 -12.50 7.41 5.00
N ARG A 29 -12.76 6.71 3.88
CA ARG A 29 -13.36 7.33 2.69
C ARG A 29 -14.81 7.75 2.88
N ARG A 30 -15.57 7.09 3.76
CA ARG A 30 -16.99 7.35 3.97
C ARG A 30 -17.20 8.49 4.97
N ASN A 31 -16.45 8.46 6.07
CA ASN A 31 -16.72 9.26 7.25
C ASN A 31 -15.56 10.18 7.65
N GLY A 32 -14.37 9.99 7.07
CA GLY A 32 -13.17 10.76 7.41
C GLY A 32 -13.01 12.04 6.60
N GLU A 33 -12.06 12.86 7.03
CA GLU A 33 -11.68 14.08 6.31
C GLU A 33 -10.61 13.83 5.23
N ALA A 34 -10.47 14.79 4.30
CA ALA A 34 -9.52 14.67 3.19
C ALA A 34 -8.07 14.44 3.66
N ALA A 35 -7.69 14.97 4.83
CA ALA A 35 -6.38 14.77 5.41
C ALA A 35 -6.16 13.32 5.86
N GLU A 36 -7.15 12.69 6.51
CA GLU A 36 -7.09 11.29 6.94
C GLU A 36 -6.99 10.34 5.75
N VAL A 37 -7.77 10.59 4.70
CA VAL A 37 -7.67 9.83 3.44
C VAL A 37 -6.26 9.95 2.85
N ALA A 38 -5.69 11.16 2.79
CA ALA A 38 -4.35 11.37 2.26
C ALA A 38 -3.25 10.68 3.11
N ILE A 39 -3.42 10.67 4.43
CA ILE A 39 -2.52 9.95 5.35
C ILE A 39 -2.59 8.45 5.11
N LEU A 40 -3.79 7.88 5.07
CA LEU A 40 -3.98 6.44 4.88
C LEU A 40 -3.45 5.98 3.52
N LEU A 41 -3.70 6.73 2.45
CA LEU A 41 -3.15 6.43 1.12
C LEU A 41 -1.61 6.48 1.11
N ARG A 42 -1.00 7.41 1.84
CA ARG A 42 0.46 7.44 1.99
C ARG A 42 0.97 6.18 2.71
N GLN A 43 0.31 5.76 3.79
CA GLN A 43 0.68 4.56 4.55
C GLN A 43 0.52 3.29 3.70
N MET A 44 -0.57 3.15 2.94
CA MET A 44 -0.77 2.06 1.97
C MET A 44 0.30 2.06 0.88
N SER A 45 0.64 3.24 0.33
CA SER A 45 1.69 3.35 -0.69
C SER A 45 3.06 2.88 -0.18
N ARG A 46 3.32 3.01 1.13
CA ARG A 46 4.55 2.52 1.77
C ARG A 46 4.49 1.02 2.00
N ALA A 47 3.33 0.50 2.44
CA ALA A 47 3.10 -0.92 2.66
C ALA A 47 3.30 -1.76 1.38
N PHE A 48 2.77 -1.27 0.25
CA PHE A 48 2.75 -2.02 -1.01
C PHE A 48 3.85 -1.61 -2.00
N ARG A 49 4.78 -0.73 -1.63
CA ARG A 49 5.88 -0.29 -2.51
C ARG A 49 6.82 -1.43 -2.95
N GLN A 50 6.75 -2.58 -2.28
CA GLN A 50 7.65 -3.72 -2.49
C GLN A 50 7.04 -4.89 -3.27
N VAL A 51 6.11 -4.64 -4.20
CA VAL A 51 5.85 -5.63 -5.26
C VAL A 51 7.01 -5.59 -6.27
N GLU A 52 8.24 -5.88 -5.81
CA GLU A 52 9.36 -6.26 -6.67
C GLU A 52 9.05 -7.64 -7.24
N GLY A 53 8.41 -7.64 -8.40
CA GLY A 53 7.93 -8.84 -9.06
C GLY A 53 7.07 -8.54 -10.29
N TRP A 54 6.49 -7.34 -10.38
CA TRP A 54 6.03 -6.82 -11.67
C TRP A 54 7.17 -6.16 -12.41
N SER A 55 8.11 -7.01 -12.80
CA SER A 55 8.91 -6.71 -13.98
C SER A 55 8.01 -6.92 -15.18
N LEU A 56 7.70 -5.85 -15.93
CA LEU A 56 7.33 -5.96 -17.35
C LEU A 56 8.55 -6.41 -18.18
N SER A 57 9.40 -7.31 -17.66
CA SER A 57 10.50 -7.87 -18.43
C SER A 57 9.97 -8.97 -19.32
N ASP A 58 9.80 -8.61 -20.59
CA ASP A 58 10.29 -9.36 -21.75
C ASP A 58 9.74 -10.77 -22.02
N THR A 59 8.56 -11.16 -21.53
CA THR A 59 7.91 -12.39 -22.02
C THR A 59 7.05 -12.23 -23.29
N ASP A 60 6.79 -11.01 -23.77
CA ASP A 60 6.04 -10.79 -25.02
C ASP A 60 6.91 -10.63 -26.29
N ARG A 61 8.24 -10.78 -26.20
CA ARG A 61 9.11 -10.63 -27.38
C ARG A 61 9.65 -11.92 -27.99
N THR A 62 9.24 -13.08 -27.50
CA THR A 62 9.63 -14.35 -28.15
C THR A 62 8.42 -15.23 -28.35
N LYS A 63 7.86 -15.18 -29.57
CA LYS A 63 7.44 -16.30 -30.43
C LYS A 63 6.30 -15.85 -31.33
N LEU A 64 6.64 -15.28 -32.48
CA LEU A 64 5.82 -15.42 -33.68
C LEU A 64 6.75 -16.01 -34.77
N PRO A 65 6.43 -17.18 -35.33
CA PRO A 65 7.12 -17.72 -36.51
C PRO A 65 6.87 -16.86 -37.75
#